data_AF-X1VJU0-F1
#
_entry.id   AF-X1VJU0-F1
#
_cell.length_a   1.000
_cell.length_b   1.000
_cell.length_c   1.000
_cell.angle_alpha   90.00
_cell.angle_beta   90.00
_cell.angle_gamma   90.00
#
_symmetry.space_group_name_H-M   'P 1'
#
loop_
_entity.id
_entity.type
_entity.pdbx_description
1 polymer ?
#
loop_
_entity_poly.entity_id
_entity_poly.type
_entity_poly.pdbx_seq_one_letter_code
_entity_poly.pdbx_strand_id
1 'polypeptide(L)'
;GFISSIRINGLSRYYQLSGDERIPEVIKRAVTHLNNDTWIEQRNDWRYTSCPVTGPVGQTGVTITALVNSVKLNKEPEHLRILQKAWDNKFKRLLTAPTARPGVGKTYSTIMYGSPEAMNLFVNGLEQ
;
A
#
# COMPACT_ATOMS: atom_id res chain seq x y z
N GLY A 1 -5.50 -8.88 1.86
CA GLY A 1 -5.79 -7.44 1.93
C GLY A 1 -6.04 -6.75 0.59
N PHE A 2 -6.00 -7.45 -0.55
CA PHE A 2 -6.04 -6.80 -1.87
C PHE A 2 -7.32 -6.01 -2.11
N ILE A 3 -8.49 -6.64 -1.93
CA ILE A 3 -9.78 -5.97 -2.16
C ILE A 3 -10.03 -4.82 -1.17
N SER A 4 -9.60 -4.96 0.09
CA SER A 4 -9.69 -3.90 1.09
C SER A 4 -8.85 -2.69 0.67
N SER A 5 -7.67 -2.91 0.09
CA SER A 5 -6.82 -1.83 -0.43
C SER A 5 -7.51 -1.05 -1.55
N ILE A 6 -8.20 -1.75 -2.46
CA ILE A 6 -8.99 -1.09 -3.54
C ILE A 6 -10.07 -0.19 -2.95
N ARG A 7 -10.82 -0.69 -1.95
CA ARG A 7 -11.87 0.10 -1.28
C ARG A 7 -11.30 1.33 -0.58
N ILE A 8 -10.18 1.20 0.12
CA ILE A 8 -9.50 2.31 0.78
C ILE A 8 -9.06 3.37 -0.23
N ASN A 9 -8.51 2.96 -1.38
CA ASN A 9 -8.14 3.90 -2.45
C ASN A 9 -9.37 4.61 -3.03
N GLY A 10 -10.48 3.91 -3.21
CA GLY A 10 -11.76 4.50 -3.61
C GLY A 10 -12.24 5.58 -2.61
N LEU A 11 -12.19 5.29 -1.31
CA LEU A 11 -12.53 6.25 -0.26
C LEU A 11 -11.56 7.44 -0.23
N SER A 12 -10.27 7.19 -0.43
CA SER A 12 -9.25 8.24 -0.50
C SER A 12 -9.53 9.19 -1.67
N ARG A 13 -9.89 8.63 -2.83
CA ARG A 13 -10.27 9.43 -4.00
C ARG A 13 -11.58 10.18 -3.78
N TYR A 14 -12.57 9.56 -3.14
CA TYR A 14 -13.81 10.23 -2.78
C TYR A 14 -13.53 11.46 -1.90
N TYR A 15 -12.72 11.31 -0.85
CA TYR A 15 -12.34 12.42 0.02
C TYR A 15 -11.67 13.57 -0.73
N GLN A 16 -10.73 13.28 -1.63
CA GLN A 16 -10.08 14.31 -2.46
C GLN A 16 -11.07 15.12 -3.31
N LEU A 17 -12.19 14.50 -3.71
CA LEU A 17 -13.19 15.12 -4.56
C LEU A 17 -14.30 15.82 -3.75
N SER A 18 -14.64 15.30 -2.57
CA SER A 18 -15.77 15.77 -1.78
C SER A 18 -15.39 16.64 -0.58
N GLY A 19 -14.17 16.51 -0.06
CA GLY A 19 -13.75 17.11 1.19
C GLY A 19 -14.44 16.54 2.43
N ASP A 20 -15.11 15.38 2.35
CA ASP A 20 -15.87 14.79 3.46
C ASP A 20 -14.96 14.46 4.66
N GLU A 21 -15.02 15.29 5.70
CA GLU A 21 -14.17 15.25 6.90
C GLU A 21 -14.30 13.95 7.70
N ARG A 22 -15.32 13.11 7.44
CA ARG A 22 -15.46 11.80 8.08
C ARG A 22 -14.47 10.78 7.54
N ILE A 23 -13.96 10.99 6.33
CA ILE A 23 -13.22 9.97 5.58
C ILE A 23 -11.79 9.71 6.10
N PRO A 24 -10.99 10.71 6.53
CA PRO A 24 -9.65 10.46 7.06
C PRO A 24 -9.61 9.41 8.18
N GLU A 25 -10.50 9.52 9.18
CA GLU A 25 -10.59 8.57 10.29
C GLU A 25 -11.04 7.18 9.83
N VAL A 26 -11.97 7.10 8.86
CA VAL A 26 -12.38 5.81 8.26
C VAL A 26 -11.20 5.14 7.55
N ILE A 27 -10.40 5.91 6.81
CA ILE A 27 -9.18 5.40 6.13
C ILE A 27 -8.16 4.91 7.15
N LYS A 28 -7.95 5.66 8.25
CA LYS A 28 -7.07 5.24 9.35
C LYS A 28 -7.50 3.87 9.87
N ARG A 29 -8.74 3.74 10.32
CA ARG A 29 -9.28 2.49 10.87
C ARG A 29 -9.24 1.34 9.87
N ALA A 30 -9.54 1.60 8.60
CA ALA A 30 -9.53 0.59 7.56
C ALA A 30 -8.11 0.06 7.27
N VAL A 31 -7.09 0.93 7.26
CA VAL A 31 -5.70 0.51 7.10
C VAL A 31 -5.17 -0.21 8.33
N THR A 32 -5.54 0.23 9.53
CA THR A 32 -5.22 -0.50 10.77
C THR A 32 -5.77 -1.92 10.74
N HIS A 33 -7.04 -2.08 10.35
CA HIS A 33 -7.66 -3.39 10.19
C HIS A 33 -6.95 -4.23 9.12
N LEU A 34 -6.67 -3.66 7.94
CA LEU A 34 -5.93 -4.32 6.85
C LEU A 34 -4.58 -4.88 7.33
N ASN A 35 -3.83 -4.07 8.09
CA ASN A 35 -2.53 -4.47 8.62
C ASN A 35 -2.69 -5.57 9.66
N ASN A 36 -3.53 -5.40 10.67
CA ASN A 36 -3.74 -6.41 11.72
C ASN A 36 -4.18 -7.76 11.15
N ASP A 37 -5.01 -7.74 10.11
CA ASP A 37 -5.59 -8.94 9.51
C ASP A 37 -4.66 -9.65 8.53
N THR A 38 -3.84 -8.89 7.78
CA THR A 38 -3.15 -9.46 6.61
C THR A 38 -1.66 -9.20 6.53
N TRP A 39 -1.10 -8.29 7.33
CA TRP A 39 0.34 -8.05 7.38
C TRP A 39 1.10 -9.24 7.97
N ILE A 40 2.21 -9.61 7.35
CA ILE A 40 3.11 -10.66 7.79
C ILE A 40 4.47 -10.02 8.06
N GLU A 41 4.75 -9.74 9.33
CA GLU A 41 5.95 -9.05 9.78
C GLU A 41 7.24 -9.70 9.26
N GLN A 42 7.32 -11.04 9.25
CA GLN A 42 8.50 -11.79 8.81
C GLN A 42 8.73 -11.75 7.29
N ARG A 43 7.71 -11.37 6.51
CA ARG A 43 7.76 -11.32 5.05
C ARG A 43 7.80 -9.90 4.51
N ASN A 44 7.58 -8.90 5.36
CA ASN A 44 7.36 -7.50 4.98
C ASN A 44 6.30 -7.38 3.88
N ASP A 45 5.20 -8.14 3.98
CA ASP A 45 4.17 -8.24 2.94
C ASP A 45 2.78 -8.51 3.55
N TRP A 46 1.74 -8.40 2.72
CA TRP A 46 0.38 -8.74 3.07
C TRP A 46 -0.07 -10.04 2.41
N ARG A 47 -0.93 -10.80 3.07
CA ARG A 47 -1.69 -11.90 2.46
C ARG A 47 -2.69 -11.39 1.43
N TYR A 48 -3.04 -12.24 0.46
CA TYR A 48 -4.06 -11.91 -0.54
C TYR A 48 -5.44 -11.67 0.09
N THR A 49 -5.85 -12.54 1.00
CA THR A 49 -7.08 -12.41 1.79
C THR A 49 -6.77 -12.55 3.29
N SER A 50 -7.80 -12.42 4.14
CA SER A 50 -7.73 -12.68 5.59
C SER A 50 -7.45 -14.14 5.91
N CYS A 51 -7.68 -15.06 4.95
CA CYS A 51 -7.48 -16.49 5.17
C CYS A 51 -5.98 -16.76 5.45
N PRO A 52 -5.63 -17.36 6.61
CA PRO A 52 -4.24 -17.57 7.01
C PRO A 52 -3.42 -18.44 6.06
N VAL A 53 -4.10 -19.31 5.30
CA VAL A 53 -3.50 -20.23 4.34
C VAL A 53 -3.09 -19.52 3.05
N THR A 54 -3.59 -18.31 2.79
CA THR A 54 -3.24 -17.58 1.58
C THR A 54 -1.84 -16.96 1.67
N GLY A 55 -1.10 -17.07 0.57
CA GLY A 55 0.25 -16.55 0.46
C GLY A 55 0.32 -15.02 0.36
N PRO A 56 1.55 -14.47 0.45
CA PRO A 56 1.81 -13.05 0.27
C PRO A 56 1.57 -12.60 -1.18
N VAL A 57 1.26 -11.32 -1.38
CA VAL A 57 0.90 -10.75 -2.70
C VAL A 57 2.03 -10.04 -3.43
N GLY A 58 3.20 -9.88 -2.80
CA GLY A 58 4.35 -9.21 -3.38
C GLY A 58 4.27 -7.68 -3.33
N GLN A 59 3.76 -7.10 -2.23
CA GLN A 59 3.65 -5.65 -2.03
C GLN A 59 2.96 -4.96 -3.21
N THR A 60 1.75 -5.43 -3.57
CA THR A 60 1.01 -4.91 -4.72
C THR A 60 0.84 -3.40 -4.63
N GLY A 61 0.91 -2.72 -5.77
CA GLY A 61 0.86 -1.26 -5.82
C GLY A 61 -0.41 -0.67 -5.19
N VAL A 62 -1.54 -1.36 -5.30
CA VAL A 62 -2.81 -0.90 -4.70
C VAL A 62 -2.74 -0.88 -3.17
N THR A 63 -2.03 -1.82 -2.55
CA THR A 63 -1.82 -1.85 -1.10
C THR A 63 -0.82 -0.79 -0.67
N ILE A 64 0.26 -0.58 -1.43
CA ILE A 64 1.19 0.53 -1.20
C ILE A 64 0.46 1.87 -1.23
N THR A 65 -0.39 2.10 -2.24
CA THR A 65 -1.19 3.33 -2.38
C THR A 65 -2.13 3.54 -1.20
N ALA A 66 -2.77 2.47 -0.70
CA ALA A 66 -3.67 2.55 0.45
C ALA A 66 -2.93 3.00 1.72
N LEU A 67 -1.72 2.47 1.95
CA LEU A 67 -0.86 2.90 3.05
C LEU A 67 -0.41 4.35 2.88
N VAL A 68 0.04 4.74 1.68
CA VAL A 68 0.44 6.13 1.40
C VAL A 68 -0.69 7.10 1.70
N ASN A 69 -1.91 6.82 1.22
CA ASN A 69 -3.08 7.65 1.47
C ASN A 69 -3.35 7.81 2.98
N SER A 70 -3.29 6.71 3.73
CA SER A 70 -3.51 6.75 5.17
C SER A 70 -2.43 7.53 5.91
N VAL A 71 -1.15 7.37 5.54
CA VAL A 71 -0.05 8.10 6.15
C VAL A 71 -0.14 9.60 5.83
N LYS A 72 -0.43 9.99 4.59
CA LYS A 72 -0.60 11.40 4.22
C LYS A 72 -1.73 12.07 4.98
N LEU A 73 -2.87 11.40 5.11
CA LEU A 73 -4.06 11.97 5.75
C LEU A 73 -3.95 12.00 7.27
N ASN A 74 -3.40 10.94 7.88
CA ASN A 74 -3.54 10.73 9.32
C ASN A 74 -2.21 10.77 10.09
N LYS A 75 -1.06 10.77 9.39
CA LYS A 75 0.28 10.75 9.99
C LYS A 75 0.47 9.62 11.01
N GLU A 76 -0.21 8.49 10.80
CA GLU A 76 -0.23 7.35 11.72
C GLU A 76 1.14 6.62 11.74
N PRO A 77 1.87 6.63 12.88
CA PRO A 77 3.24 6.10 12.93
C PRO A 77 3.36 4.63 12.54
N GLU A 78 2.39 3.80 12.95
CA GLU A 78 2.46 2.36 12.63
C GLU A 78 2.23 2.10 11.14
N HIS A 79 1.36 2.89 10.49
CA HIS A 79 1.16 2.79 9.05
C HIS A 79 2.43 3.21 8.30
N LEU A 80 3.12 4.25 8.78
CA LEU A 80 4.41 4.67 8.22
C LEU A 80 5.47 3.57 8.39
N ARG A 81 5.59 2.96 9.57
CA ARG A 81 6.54 1.87 9.84
C ARG A 81 6.33 0.69 8.89
N ILE A 82 5.09 0.24 8.73
CA ILE A 82 4.74 -0.86 7.82
C ILE A 82 5.01 -0.47 6.36
N LEU A 83 4.65 0.74 5.96
CA LEU A 83 4.91 1.25 4.62
C LEU A 83 6.41 1.27 4.30
N GLN A 84 7.26 1.72 5.24
CA GLN A 84 8.72 1.70 5.10
C GLN A 84 9.24 0.27 4.89
N LYS A 85 8.85 -0.69 5.75
CA LYS A 85 9.28 -2.08 5.62
C LYS A 85 8.87 -2.71 4.29
N ALA A 86 7.63 -2.49 3.88
CA ALA A 86 7.12 -2.98 2.61
C ALA A 86 7.85 -2.34 1.42
N TRP A 87 8.11 -1.03 1.50
CA TRP A 87 8.83 -0.28 0.48
C TRP A 87 10.26 -0.76 0.31
N ASP A 88 11.02 -0.91 1.38
CA ASP A 88 12.41 -1.37 1.33
C ASP A 88 12.51 -2.75 0.64
N ASN A 89 11.59 -3.65 0.99
CA ASN A 89 11.54 -4.98 0.38
C ASN A 89 11.16 -4.91 -1.12
N LYS A 90 10.16 -4.09 -1.46
CA LYS A 90 9.71 -3.87 -2.84
C LYS A 90 10.82 -3.23 -3.69
N PHE A 91 11.46 -2.18 -3.18
CA PHE A 91 12.51 -1.43 -3.85
C PHE A 91 13.71 -2.32 -4.12
N LYS A 92 14.17 -3.09 -3.12
CA LYS A 92 15.25 -4.07 -3.28
C LYS A 92 14.97 -5.07 -4.41
N ARG A 93 13.72 -5.54 -4.53
CA ARG A 93 13.32 -6.43 -5.63
C ARG A 93 13.32 -5.73 -7.00
N LEU A 94 12.97 -4.45 -7.05
CA LEU A 94 12.90 -3.66 -8.28
C LEU A 94 14.28 -3.25 -8.83
N LEU A 95 15.36 -3.41 -8.05
CA LEU A 95 16.73 -3.21 -8.56
C LEU A 95 17.14 -4.26 -9.61
N THR A 96 16.44 -5.40 -9.65
CA THR A 96 16.68 -6.45 -10.64
C THR A 96 15.58 -6.44 -11.70
N ALA A 97 15.97 -6.30 -12.96
CA ALA A 97 15.03 -6.36 -14.07
C ALA A 97 14.33 -7.74 -14.14
N PRO A 98 12.99 -7.79 -14.31
CA PRO A 98 12.28 -9.05 -14.43
C PRO A 98 12.63 -9.75 -15.75
N THR A 99 12.72 -11.08 -15.74
CA THR A 99 12.91 -11.87 -16.97
C THR A 99 11.79 -11.62 -17.96
N ALA A 100 12.14 -11.37 -19.22
CA ALA A 100 11.18 -11.16 -20.30
C ALA A 100 10.34 -12.43 -20.53
N ARG A 101 9.02 -12.31 -20.35
CA ARG A 101 8.04 -13.37 -20.60
C ARG A 101 6.65 -12.78 -20.83
N PRO A 102 5.72 -13.51 -21.47
CA PRO A 102 4.33 -13.07 -21.60
C PRO A 102 3.74 -12.65 -20.25
N GLY A 103 3.06 -11.50 -20.23
CA GLY A 103 2.43 -10.95 -19.03
C GLY A 103 3.33 -10.11 -18.11
N VAL A 104 4.65 -10.06 -18.36
CA VAL A 104 5.58 -9.29 -17.49
C VAL A 104 5.21 -7.81 -17.40
N GLY A 105 4.80 -7.18 -18.50
CA GLY A 105 4.38 -5.78 -18.50
C GLY A 105 3.17 -5.52 -17.61
N LYS A 106 2.17 -6.41 -17.64
CA LYS A 106 0.98 -6.32 -16.78
C LYS A 106 1.36 -6.44 -15.31
N THR A 107 2.19 -7.43 -14.97
CA THR A 107 2.71 -7.60 -13.61
C THR A 107 3.50 -6.38 -13.16
N TYR A 108 4.38 -5.86 -14.02
CA TYR A 108 5.20 -4.69 -13.73
C TYR A 108 4.34 -3.45 -13.46
N SER A 109 3.33 -3.17 -14.30
CA SER A 109 2.41 -2.04 -14.07
C SER A 109 1.69 -2.14 -12.72
N THR A 110 1.23 -3.33 -12.33
CA THR A 110 0.59 -3.56 -11.02
C THR A 110 1.58 -3.38 -9.86
N ILE A 111 2.85 -3.73 -10.07
CA ILE A 111 3.90 -3.50 -9.07
C ILE A 111 4.20 -2.00 -8.98
N MET A 112 4.36 -1.29 -10.09
CA MET A 112 4.79 0.11 -10.10
C MET A 112 3.71 1.09 -9.63
N TYR A 113 2.43 0.72 -9.71
CA TYR A 113 1.34 1.54 -9.18
C TYR A 113 1.59 1.98 -7.72
N GLY A 114 1.34 3.26 -7.40
CA GLY A 114 1.58 3.82 -6.06
C GLY A 114 3.04 4.07 -5.68
N SER A 115 3.99 3.67 -6.53
CA SER A 115 5.42 3.81 -6.23
C SER A 115 5.92 5.26 -6.27
N PRO A 116 5.50 6.10 -7.23
CA PRO A 116 5.85 7.52 -7.21
C PRO A 116 5.37 8.24 -5.94
N GLU A 117 4.15 7.95 -5.50
CA GLU A 117 3.56 8.57 -4.31
C GLU A 117 4.27 8.11 -3.02
N ALA A 118 4.63 6.83 -2.93
CA ALA A 118 5.44 6.30 -1.84
C ALA A 118 6.84 6.94 -1.82
N MET A 119 7.52 7.02 -2.97
CA MET A 119 8.83 7.64 -3.07
C MET A 119 8.78 9.13 -2.68
N ASN A 120 7.79 9.87 -3.18
CA ASN A 120 7.60 11.28 -2.82
C ASN A 120 7.43 11.46 -1.30
N LEU A 121 6.63 10.59 -0.66
CA LEU A 121 6.43 10.62 0.78
C LEU A 121 7.74 10.41 1.55
N PHE A 122 8.63 9.56 1.08
CA PHE A 122 9.91 9.28 1.75
C PHE A 122 11.00 10.32 1.48
N VAL A 123 11.04 10.90 0.28
CA VAL A 123 12.04 11.89 -0.09
C VAL A 123 11.67 13.28 0.43
N ASN A 124 10.40 13.67 0.31
CA ASN A 124 9.94 15.03 0.62
C ASN A 124 9.19 15.13 1.95
N GLY A 125 8.94 14.01 2.63
CA GLY A 125 8.21 13.98 3.89
C GLY A 125 6.69 14.20 3.75
N LEU A 126 6.05 14.55 4.87
CA LEU A 126 4.59 14.71 4.99
C LEU A 126 4.12 16.17 4.87
N GLU A 127 4.99 17.09 4.47
CA GLU A 127 4.75 18.55 4.49
C GLU A 127 4.24 19.13 3.16
N GLN A 128 3.41 18.39 2.41
CA GLN A 128 2.71 18.91 1.23
C GLN A 128 1.21 19.01 1.47
#